data_AF-A0A1E1MS05-F1
#
_entry.id   AF-A0A1E1MS05-F1
#
_cell.length_a   1.000
_cell.length_b   1.000
_cell.length_c   1.000
_cell.angle_alpha   90.00
_cell.angle_beta   90.00
_cell.angle_gamma   90.00
#
_symmetry.space_group_name_H-M   'P 1'
#
loop_
_entity.id
_entity.type
_entity.pdbx_description
1 polymer ?
#
loop_
_entity_poly.entity_id
_entity_poly.type
_entity_poly.pdbx_seq_one_letter_code
_entity_poly.pdbx_strand_id
1 'polypeptide(L)'
;MELLRSPCSQSNDRPESEAFQFSILHKLPLEIIMCIMEFLPSESTIALSLTCKHYLRCFFEQCLAKMLSSTDKVALLELLAIDLRDQIACSACVRLHKFENVRRYRDSTYYSDVSLNLQRLAIAQEPACVNRDIQNQVSKISGNFSSTAFKMVMKMYRQQAPTSISDLPKIYRLDSDHYSLLQSMSREANTTKMHSGISIDAEDFIIHQGRLMHRLQVVYLYRKKPDLIRLPYFCVPYSHICHHVYLQRGLRTREMESKVTQRSQCQSCRTEYSVSFMNSEMYGPCAVVNRWKDLGTGPEDGIWEAHCPILGRTQEAVRSLESRRRFQQS
;
A
#
# COMPACT_ATOMS: atom_id res chain seq x y z
N MET A 1 34.70 24.44 -61.69
CA MET A 1 33.33 24.82 -61.31
C MET A 1 33.09 24.40 -59.86
N GLU A 2 33.46 25.27 -58.91
CA GLU A 2 32.54 25.86 -57.92
C GLU A 2 31.05 25.58 -58.21
N LEU A 3 30.12 25.21 -57.31
CA LEU A 3 29.85 25.42 -55.87
C LEU A 3 28.94 24.23 -55.42
N LEU A 4 28.79 23.81 -54.16
CA LEU A 4 28.25 24.55 -53.02
C LEU A 4 28.61 23.82 -51.72
N ARG A 5 29.39 24.50 -50.87
CA ARG A 5 29.36 24.30 -49.42
C ARG A 5 27.98 24.74 -48.91
N SER A 6 27.33 23.92 -48.09
CA SER A 6 26.22 24.37 -47.25
C SER A 6 26.74 24.57 -45.82
N PRO A 7 26.49 25.72 -45.17
CA PRO A 7 26.98 26.03 -43.84
C PRO A 7 26.06 25.41 -42.78
N CYS A 8 26.59 24.49 -41.98
CA CYS A 8 25.94 24.04 -40.76
C CYS A 8 26.30 25.03 -39.65
N SER A 9 25.55 26.13 -39.58
CA SER A 9 25.57 27.06 -38.46
C SER A 9 24.15 27.44 -38.12
N GLN A 10 23.66 26.95 -36.99
CA GLN A 10 23.05 27.76 -35.93
C GLN A 10 22.53 26.85 -34.81
N SER A 11 23.36 26.76 -33.76
CA SER A 11 22.98 26.94 -32.36
C SER A 11 21.50 26.71 -32.02
N ASN A 12 21.20 25.53 -31.50
CA ASN A 12 20.22 25.40 -30.45
C ASN A 12 21.00 25.15 -29.15
N ASP A 13 21.70 26.19 -28.69
CA ASP A 13 22.22 26.28 -27.33
C ASP A 13 21.01 26.35 -26.40
N ARG A 14 20.41 25.18 -26.11
CA ARG A 14 19.84 25.00 -24.78
C ARG A 14 21.00 25.23 -23.83
N PRO A 15 20.85 26.08 -22.79
CA PRO A 15 21.89 26.20 -21.79
C PRO A 15 22.20 24.78 -21.32
N GLU A 16 23.43 24.32 -21.54
CA GLU A 16 23.92 23.09 -20.94
C GLU A 16 23.58 23.20 -19.47
N SER A 17 22.77 22.26 -18.97
CA SER A 17 22.30 22.28 -17.59
C SER A 17 23.49 22.51 -16.68
N GLU A 18 23.48 23.58 -15.88
CA GLU A 18 24.58 23.95 -14.98
C GLU A 18 25.07 22.74 -14.16
N ALA A 19 24.15 21.82 -13.82
CA ALA A 19 24.43 20.55 -13.15
C ALA A 19 25.50 19.67 -13.86
N PHE A 20 25.58 19.71 -15.20
CA PHE A 20 26.56 18.94 -15.96
C PHE A 20 27.98 19.51 -15.82
N GLN A 21 28.11 20.84 -15.75
CA GLN A 21 29.40 21.52 -15.60
C GLN A 21 30.03 21.30 -14.21
N PHE A 22 29.20 21.06 -13.19
CA PHE A 22 29.66 20.76 -11.83
C PHE A 22 29.85 19.26 -11.56
N SER A 23 29.51 18.38 -12.52
CA SER A 23 29.68 16.94 -12.34
C SER A 23 31.15 16.54 -12.39
N ILE A 24 31.61 15.80 -11.38
CA ILE A 24 32.96 15.22 -11.36
C ILE A 24 33.13 14.22 -12.52
N LEU A 25 32.05 13.53 -12.91
CA LEU A 25 32.06 12.57 -14.01
C LEU A 25 32.31 13.21 -15.37
N HIS A 26 31.91 14.47 -15.57
CA HIS A 26 32.18 15.20 -16.82
C HIS A 26 33.68 15.46 -17.04
N LYS A 27 34.48 15.52 -15.97
CA LYS A 27 35.93 15.75 -16.05
C LYS A 27 36.74 14.47 -16.30
N LEU A 28 36.09 13.31 -16.27
CA LEU A 28 36.78 12.03 -16.48
C LEU A 28 36.89 11.71 -17.98
N PRO A 29 38.02 11.16 -18.43
CA PRO A 29 38.12 10.57 -19.76
C PRO A 29 37.07 9.48 -19.97
N LEU A 30 36.60 9.32 -21.22
CA LEU A 30 35.57 8.35 -21.57
C LEU A 30 35.97 6.92 -21.19
N GLU A 31 37.25 6.59 -21.29
CA GLU A 31 37.83 5.29 -20.94
C GLU A 31 37.63 4.97 -19.45
N ILE A 32 37.77 5.97 -18.59
CA ILE A 32 37.54 5.80 -17.15
C ILE A 32 36.07 5.58 -16.86
N ILE A 33 35.19 6.30 -17.56
CA ILE A 33 33.74 6.11 -17.46
C ILE A 33 33.36 4.70 -17.93
N MET A 34 33.96 4.21 -19.02
CA MET A 34 33.78 2.84 -19.49
C MET A 34 34.20 1.82 -18.43
N CYS A 35 35.37 2.00 -17.82
CA CYS A 35 35.81 1.14 -16.71
C CYS A 35 34.81 1.16 -15.56
N ILE A 36 34.28 2.32 -15.16
CA ILE A 36 33.24 2.41 -14.11
C ILE A 36 32.00 1.62 -14.52
N MET A 37 31.52 1.79 -15.76
CA MET A 37 30.31 1.16 -16.26
C MET A 37 30.41 -0.37 -16.35
N GLU A 38 31.60 -0.93 -16.53
CA GLU A 38 31.83 -2.38 -16.50
C GLU A 38 31.61 -3.00 -15.10
N PHE A 39 31.74 -2.21 -14.03
CA PHE A 39 31.49 -2.66 -12.65
C PHE A 39 30.05 -2.39 -12.18
N LEU A 40 29.26 -1.64 -12.96
CA LEU A 40 27.87 -1.36 -12.63
C LEU A 40 26.95 -2.49 -13.11
N PRO A 41 25.90 -2.82 -12.34
CA PRO A 41 24.86 -3.71 -12.84
C PRO A 41 24.09 -3.01 -13.98
N SER A 42 23.51 -3.80 -14.89
CA SER A 42 22.95 -3.33 -16.17
C SER A 42 21.95 -2.18 -16.01
N GLU A 43 21.09 -2.24 -14.98
CA GLU A 43 20.11 -1.21 -14.65
C GLU A 43 20.75 0.12 -14.26
N SER A 44 21.87 0.09 -13.52
CA SER A 44 22.61 1.30 -13.12
C SER A 44 23.35 1.89 -14.31
N THR A 45 23.90 1.03 -15.16
CA THR A 45 24.55 1.44 -16.41
C THR A 45 23.57 2.13 -17.35
N ILE A 46 22.34 1.62 -17.47
CA ILE A 46 21.28 2.26 -18.26
C ILE A 46 20.82 3.57 -17.61
N ALA A 47 20.58 3.60 -16.30
CA ALA A 47 20.23 4.83 -15.60
C ALA A 47 21.29 5.92 -15.81
N LEU A 48 22.58 5.58 -15.70
CA LEU A 48 23.68 6.49 -16.01
C LEU A 48 23.67 6.93 -17.47
N SER A 49 23.42 6.01 -18.41
CA SER A 49 23.38 6.34 -19.84
C SER A 49 22.28 7.36 -20.17
N LEU A 50 21.18 7.37 -19.42
CA LEU A 50 20.07 8.31 -19.60
C LEU A 50 20.40 9.75 -19.14
N THR A 51 21.47 9.94 -18.37
CA THR A 51 21.89 11.28 -17.89
C THR A 51 22.54 12.13 -18.98
N CYS A 52 23.07 11.53 -20.04
CA CYS A 52 23.81 12.22 -21.09
C CYS A 52 23.60 11.60 -22.47
N LYS A 53 23.35 12.43 -23.49
CA LYS A 53 23.19 11.98 -24.89
C LYS A 53 24.39 11.19 -25.41
N HIS A 54 25.59 11.53 -24.97
CA HIS A 54 26.80 10.81 -25.37
C HIS A 54 26.81 9.38 -24.79
N TYR A 55 26.58 9.24 -23.49
CA TYR A 55 26.52 7.93 -22.84
C TYR A 55 25.36 7.08 -23.38
N LEU A 56 24.21 7.69 -23.64
CA LEU A 56 23.07 7.02 -24.26
C LEU A 56 23.48 6.39 -25.60
N ARG A 57 24.16 7.13 -26.47
CA ARG A 57 24.61 6.61 -27.77
C ARG A 57 25.64 5.49 -27.63
N CYS A 58 26.55 5.59 -26.67
CA CYS A 58 27.64 4.63 -26.51
C CYS A 58 27.19 3.32 -25.86
N PHE A 59 26.23 3.36 -24.92
CA PHE A 59 26.01 2.23 -24.00
C PHE A 59 24.59 1.69 -23.97
N PHE A 60 23.59 2.44 -24.44
CA PHE A 60 22.19 2.09 -24.25
C PHE A 60 21.82 0.76 -24.91
N GLU A 61 22.12 0.58 -26.20
CA GLU A 61 21.78 -0.65 -26.95
C GLU A 61 22.44 -1.90 -26.35
N GLN A 62 23.72 -1.80 -25.99
CA GLN A 62 24.46 -2.93 -25.41
C GLN A 62 23.91 -3.36 -24.05
N CYS A 63 23.48 -2.40 -23.22
CA CYS A 63 22.95 -2.69 -21.90
C CYS A 63 21.49 -3.14 -21.97
N LEU A 64 20.69 -2.55 -22.87
CA LEU A 64 19.30 -2.92 -23.06
C LEU A 64 19.17 -4.35 -23.58
N ALA A 65 20.08 -4.78 -24.47
CA ALA A 65 20.17 -6.16 -24.91
C ALA A 65 20.48 -7.15 -23.77
N LYS A 66 21.20 -6.72 -22.72
CA LYS A 66 21.49 -7.53 -21.53
C LYS A 66 20.31 -7.58 -20.55
N MET A 67 19.42 -6.59 -20.58
CA MET A 67 18.22 -6.52 -19.72
C MET A 67 17.07 -7.36 -20.26
N LEU A 68 17.12 -8.66 -19.96
CA LEU A 68 16.11 -9.61 -20.44
C LEU A 68 15.03 -9.90 -19.39
N SER A 69 15.33 -9.77 -18.10
CA SER A 69 14.40 -10.19 -17.04
C SER A 69 13.44 -9.09 -16.59
N SER A 70 12.29 -9.49 -16.02
CA SER A 70 11.36 -8.56 -15.37
C SER A 70 11.98 -7.94 -14.12
N THR A 71 12.86 -8.66 -13.41
CA THR A 71 13.57 -8.17 -12.23
C THR A 71 14.49 -7.00 -12.58
N ASP A 72 15.29 -7.12 -13.64
CA ASP A 72 16.20 -6.05 -14.09
C ASP A 72 15.41 -4.80 -14.46
N LYS A 73 14.25 -4.99 -15.13
CA LYS A 73 13.34 -3.90 -15.50
C LYS A 73 12.82 -3.19 -14.26
N VAL A 74 12.40 -3.93 -13.23
CA VAL A 74 11.92 -3.32 -11.98
C VAL A 74 13.05 -2.56 -11.28
N ALA A 75 14.26 -3.11 -11.23
CA ALA A 75 15.41 -2.43 -10.63
C ALA A 75 15.75 -1.11 -11.35
N LEU A 76 15.73 -1.10 -12.69
CA LEU A 76 15.87 0.13 -13.48
C LEU A 76 14.75 1.13 -13.16
N LEU A 77 13.51 0.68 -13.11
CA LEU A 77 12.38 1.55 -12.79
C LEU A 77 12.48 2.11 -11.36
N GLU A 78 13.02 1.36 -10.40
CA GLU A 78 13.27 1.83 -9.03
C GLU A 78 14.31 2.95 -9.00
N LEU A 79 15.42 2.79 -9.75
CA LEU A 79 16.43 3.84 -9.91
C LEU A 79 15.82 5.11 -10.53
N LEU A 80 15.08 4.96 -11.64
CA LEU A 80 14.40 6.09 -12.28
C LEU A 80 13.36 6.73 -11.37
N ALA A 81 12.67 5.93 -10.55
CA ALA A 81 11.69 6.46 -9.62
C ALA A 81 12.32 7.37 -8.57
N ILE A 82 13.61 7.25 -8.22
CA ILE A 82 14.26 8.12 -7.22
C ILE A 82 14.07 9.60 -7.57
N ASP A 83 14.29 9.95 -8.85
CA ASP A 83 14.20 11.32 -9.34
C ASP A 83 12.76 11.76 -9.69
N LEU A 84 11.85 10.80 -9.89
CA LEU A 84 10.45 11.05 -10.21
C LEU A 84 9.61 11.14 -8.94
N ARG A 85 9.41 12.36 -8.44
CA ARG A 85 8.74 12.63 -7.15
C ARG A 85 7.38 11.94 -6.99
N ASP A 86 6.54 11.98 -8.01
CA ASP A 86 5.13 11.56 -7.99
C ASP A 86 4.88 10.14 -8.52
N GLN A 87 5.93 9.31 -8.62
CA GLN A 87 5.84 7.98 -9.23
C GLN A 87 6.48 6.89 -8.38
N ILE A 88 5.99 5.66 -8.44
CA ILE A 88 6.67 4.49 -7.86
C ILE A 88 6.86 3.39 -8.91
N ALA A 89 7.96 2.64 -8.80
CA ALA A 89 8.12 1.40 -9.53
C ALA A 89 7.21 0.31 -8.94
N CYS A 90 6.52 -0.42 -9.81
CA CYS A 90 5.65 -1.51 -9.42
C CYS A 90 6.19 -2.83 -9.95
N SER A 91 6.61 -3.70 -9.04
CA SER A 91 7.15 -5.02 -9.39
C SER A 91 6.10 -5.95 -10.01
N ALA A 92 4.81 -5.74 -9.74
CA ALA A 92 3.73 -6.52 -10.34
C ALA A 92 3.39 -6.10 -11.77
N CYS A 93 3.33 -4.80 -12.02
CA CYS A 93 2.98 -4.26 -13.33
C CYS A 93 4.20 -4.02 -14.23
N VAL A 94 5.43 -4.09 -13.68
CA VAL A 94 6.69 -3.77 -14.37
C VAL A 94 6.63 -2.40 -15.05
N ARG A 95 6.13 -1.39 -14.33
CA ARG A 95 5.99 -0.01 -14.82
C ARG A 95 5.97 0.99 -13.66
N LEU A 96 6.07 2.27 -14.00
CA LEU A 96 5.87 3.37 -13.06
C LEU A 96 4.37 3.66 -12.87
N HIS A 97 3.96 3.83 -11.62
CA HIS A 97 2.62 4.26 -11.22
C HIS A 97 2.68 5.68 -10.68
N LYS A 98 1.84 6.56 -11.20
CA LYS A 98 1.69 7.93 -10.72
C LYS A 98 0.77 8.01 -9.51
N PHE A 99 1.06 8.90 -8.58
CA PHE A 99 0.28 9.08 -7.34
C PHE A 99 -1.15 9.56 -7.62
N GLU A 100 -1.35 10.36 -8.67
CA GLU A 100 -2.67 10.81 -9.12
C GLU A 100 -3.65 9.65 -9.39
N ASN A 101 -3.12 8.45 -9.68
CA ASN A 101 -3.90 7.26 -9.98
C ASN A 101 -4.09 6.34 -8.78
N VAL A 102 -3.79 6.76 -7.54
CA VAL A 102 -3.87 5.92 -6.33
C VAL A 102 -5.18 5.12 -6.22
N ARG A 103 -6.31 5.74 -6.57
CA ARG A 103 -7.63 5.09 -6.55
C ARG A 103 -7.77 3.94 -7.56
N ARG A 104 -6.97 3.90 -8.62
CA ARG A 104 -6.97 2.78 -9.59
C ARG A 104 -6.26 1.53 -9.06
N TYR A 105 -5.54 1.65 -7.95
CA TYR A 105 -4.73 0.54 -7.43
C TYR A 105 -5.35 -0.15 -6.23
N ARG A 106 -6.63 0.11 -5.91
CA ARG A 106 -7.36 -0.55 -4.81
C ARG A 106 -8.42 -1.49 -5.35
N ASP A 107 -8.63 -2.59 -4.64
CA ASP A 107 -9.55 -3.70 -4.96
C ASP A 107 -11.00 -3.20 -5.17
N SER A 108 -11.48 -2.33 -4.27
CA SER A 108 -12.86 -1.79 -4.32
C SER A 108 -13.22 -1.06 -5.61
N THR A 109 -12.23 -0.59 -6.38
CA THR A 109 -12.47 0.09 -7.67
C THR A 109 -13.01 -0.87 -8.74
N TYR A 110 -12.75 -2.17 -8.61
CA TYR A 110 -13.14 -3.19 -9.61
C TYR A 110 -14.30 -4.08 -9.14
N TYR A 111 -14.54 -4.17 -7.83
CA TYR A 111 -15.53 -5.08 -7.23
C TYR A 111 -16.75 -4.43 -6.58
N SER A 112 -16.89 -3.09 -6.63
CA SER A 112 -18.11 -2.45 -6.13
C SER A 112 -19.29 -2.69 -7.10
N ASP A 113 -20.30 -3.43 -6.64
CA ASP A 113 -21.58 -3.59 -7.33
C ASP A 113 -22.16 -2.23 -7.74
N VAL A 114 -22.38 -2.06 -9.04
CA VAL A 114 -23.32 -1.11 -9.66
C VAL A 114 -23.13 0.37 -9.28
N SER A 115 -22.24 1.06 -9.98
CA SER A 115 -22.36 2.51 -10.20
C SER A 115 -22.02 2.82 -11.65
N LEU A 116 -23.06 3.14 -12.44
CA LEU A 116 -23.07 3.39 -13.89
C LEU A 116 -22.05 4.45 -14.38
N ASN A 117 -21.41 5.20 -13.49
CA ASN A 117 -20.38 6.20 -13.83
C ASN A 117 -18.94 5.66 -13.86
N LEU A 118 -18.68 4.45 -13.35
CA LEU A 118 -17.34 3.83 -13.37
C LEU A 118 -17.06 2.95 -14.60
N GLN A 119 -18.01 2.83 -15.53
CA GLN A 119 -17.82 2.09 -16.79
C GLN A 119 -16.63 2.59 -17.61
N ARG A 120 -16.22 3.87 -17.48
CA ARG A 120 -15.00 4.37 -18.15
C ARG A 120 -13.69 3.85 -17.55
N LEU A 121 -13.68 3.46 -16.27
CA LEU A 121 -12.53 2.84 -15.61
C LEU A 121 -12.57 1.30 -15.72
N ALA A 122 -13.75 0.70 -15.81
CA ALA A 122 -13.93 -0.73 -16.07
C ALA A 122 -13.54 -1.15 -17.50
N ILE A 123 -13.41 -0.21 -18.45
CA ILE A 123 -12.79 -0.44 -19.76
C ILE A 123 -11.27 -0.60 -19.65
N ALA A 124 -10.64 -0.09 -18.58
CA ALA A 124 -9.22 -0.29 -18.35
C ALA A 124 -8.98 -1.65 -17.70
N GLN A 125 -8.18 -2.50 -18.35
CA GLN A 125 -7.73 -3.78 -17.83
C GLN A 125 -7.21 -3.62 -16.39
N GLU A 126 -7.69 -4.48 -15.50
CA GLU A 126 -7.27 -4.49 -14.10
C GLU A 126 -5.74 -4.60 -13.99
N PRO A 127 -5.06 -3.68 -13.28
CA PRO A 127 -3.62 -3.73 -13.12
C PRO A 127 -3.17 -5.03 -12.43
N ALA A 128 -2.04 -5.58 -12.86
CA ALA A 128 -1.46 -6.79 -12.25
C ALA A 128 -1.17 -6.62 -10.74
N CYS A 129 -0.91 -5.40 -10.25
CA CYS A 129 -0.75 -5.13 -8.83
C CYS A 129 -2.04 -5.30 -8.02
N VAL A 130 -3.19 -4.98 -8.61
CA VAL A 130 -4.50 -5.15 -7.94
C VAL A 130 -4.82 -6.63 -7.83
N ASN A 131 -4.65 -7.38 -8.92
CA ASN A 131 -4.76 -8.84 -8.92
C ASN A 131 -3.87 -9.50 -7.86
N ARG A 132 -2.62 -9.06 -7.75
CA ARG A 132 -1.68 -9.53 -6.72
C ARG A 132 -2.19 -9.22 -5.31
N ASP A 133 -2.71 -8.01 -5.07
CA ASP A 133 -3.25 -7.61 -3.78
C ASP A 133 -4.49 -8.42 -3.40
N ILE A 134 -5.35 -8.76 -4.37
CA ILE A 134 -6.50 -9.65 -4.19
C ILE A 134 -6.06 -11.06 -3.78
N GLN A 135 -5.10 -11.63 -4.53
CA GLN A 135 -4.52 -12.93 -4.20
C GLN A 135 -3.91 -12.93 -2.79
N ASN A 136 -3.22 -11.86 -2.42
CA ASN A 136 -2.63 -11.69 -1.09
C ASN A 136 -3.64 -11.24 -0.02
N GLN A 137 -4.93 -11.13 -0.37
CA GLN A 137 -6.03 -10.74 0.51
C GLN A 137 -5.75 -9.41 1.25
N VAL A 138 -5.13 -8.45 0.57
CA VAL A 138 -4.82 -7.12 1.14
C VAL A 138 -6.08 -6.39 1.61
N SER A 139 -7.23 -6.65 0.97
CA SER A 139 -8.53 -6.10 1.38
C SER A 139 -8.97 -6.52 2.79
N LYS A 140 -8.34 -7.52 3.41
CA LYS A 140 -8.51 -7.85 4.85
C LYS A 140 -7.92 -6.79 5.79
N ILE A 141 -7.05 -5.92 5.27
CA ILE A 141 -6.57 -4.75 5.99
C ILE A 141 -7.65 -3.67 5.88
N SER A 142 -7.93 -3.18 4.68
CA SER A 142 -9.02 -2.25 4.35
C SER A 142 -9.39 -2.39 2.87
N GLY A 143 -10.66 -2.19 2.53
CA GLY A 143 -11.13 -2.20 1.13
C GLY A 143 -10.70 -0.96 0.33
N ASN A 144 -10.28 0.11 1.01
CA ASN A 144 -9.78 1.34 0.39
C ASN A 144 -8.25 1.38 0.26
N PHE A 145 -7.58 0.29 0.62
CA PHE A 145 -6.13 0.21 0.75
C PHE A 145 -5.49 -0.73 -0.26
N SER A 146 -4.22 -0.50 -0.58
CA SER A 146 -3.42 -1.39 -1.43
C SER A 146 -1.93 -1.29 -1.13
N SER A 147 -1.17 -2.32 -1.51
CA SER A 147 0.30 -2.33 -1.38
C SER A 147 0.94 -1.19 -2.20
N THR A 148 0.33 -0.87 -3.34
CA THR A 148 0.76 0.24 -4.21
C THR A 148 0.55 1.58 -3.52
N ALA A 149 -0.63 1.81 -2.92
CA ALA A 149 -0.90 3.04 -2.17
C ALA A 149 0.02 3.19 -0.95
N PHE A 150 0.34 2.08 -0.27
CA PHE A 150 1.33 2.06 0.80
C PHE A 150 2.69 2.61 0.32
N LYS A 151 3.23 2.08 -0.78
CA LYS A 151 4.51 2.56 -1.34
C LYS A 151 4.49 4.05 -1.68
N MET A 152 3.40 4.53 -2.29
CA MET A 152 3.26 5.95 -2.66
C MET A 152 3.34 6.85 -1.43
N VAL A 153 2.57 6.51 -0.40
CA VAL A 153 2.52 7.26 0.87
C VAL A 153 3.88 7.28 1.56
N MET A 154 4.54 6.11 1.66
CA MET A 154 5.84 6.03 2.31
C MET A 154 6.94 6.75 1.54
N LYS A 155 6.90 6.68 0.21
CA LYS A 155 7.83 7.45 -0.63
C LYS A 155 7.66 8.95 -0.40
N MET A 156 6.43 9.44 -0.46
CA MET A 156 6.16 10.87 -0.28
C MET A 156 6.56 11.35 1.12
N TYR A 157 6.27 10.55 2.15
CA TYR A 157 6.70 10.84 3.52
C TYR A 157 8.23 10.96 3.62
N ARG A 158 8.99 10.03 3.03
CA ARG A 158 10.46 10.06 3.07
C ARG A 158 11.03 11.27 2.34
N GLN A 159 10.41 11.69 1.23
CA GLN A 159 10.82 12.89 0.49
C GLN A 159 10.53 14.19 1.24
N GLN A 160 9.55 14.18 2.14
CA GLN A 160 9.15 15.33 2.96
C GLN A 160 9.77 15.29 4.37
N ALA A 161 10.49 14.23 4.72
CA ALA A 161 11.15 14.11 6.01
C ALA A 161 12.23 15.21 6.13
N PRO A 162 12.23 16.02 7.20
CA PRO A 162 13.20 17.10 7.36
C PRO A 162 14.61 16.52 7.46
N THR A 163 15.49 16.95 6.57
CA THR A 163 16.91 16.56 6.55
C THR A 163 17.77 17.37 7.52
N SER A 164 17.20 18.40 8.16
CA SER A 164 17.88 19.29 9.12
C SER A 164 16.95 19.74 10.26
N ILE A 165 17.54 19.96 11.45
CA ILE A 165 16.90 20.52 12.65
C ILE A 165 16.30 21.92 12.37
N SER A 166 16.75 22.64 11.34
CA SER A 166 16.20 23.95 10.96
C SER A 166 14.82 23.91 10.29
N ASP A 167 14.33 22.74 9.86
CA ASP A 167 13.02 22.59 9.19
C ASP A 167 11.85 22.21 10.13
N LEU A 168 12.11 22.15 11.44
CA LEU A 168 11.15 21.85 12.50
C LEU A 168 9.82 22.66 12.45
N PRO A 169 9.75 23.93 11.99
CA PRO A 169 8.48 24.65 11.93
C PRO A 169 7.51 24.18 10.81
N LYS A 170 7.94 23.33 9.86
CA LYS A 170 7.08 22.85 8.76
C LYS A 170 6.23 21.62 9.12
N ILE A 171 6.49 21.00 10.28
CA ILE A 171 5.84 19.75 10.72
C ILE A 171 4.32 19.91 10.96
N TYR A 172 3.84 21.15 11.17
CA TYR A 172 2.42 21.43 11.41
C TYR A 172 1.66 22.01 10.21
N ARG A 173 2.24 22.01 9.00
CA ARG A 173 1.42 22.31 7.81
C ARG A 173 0.50 21.12 7.55
N LEU A 174 -0.78 21.33 7.89
CA LEU A 174 -1.94 20.51 7.50
C LEU A 174 -2.09 20.33 5.96
N ASP A 175 -1.21 20.94 5.15
CA ASP A 175 -1.12 20.86 3.69
C ASP A 175 0.07 20.00 3.20
N SER A 176 0.46 18.96 3.93
CA SER A 176 1.50 18.04 3.44
C SER A 176 0.89 17.12 2.37
N ASP A 177 1.45 17.07 1.16
CA ASP A 177 0.88 16.28 0.05
C ASP A 177 0.61 14.82 0.42
N HIS A 178 1.39 14.22 1.34
CA HIS A 178 1.15 12.85 1.84
C HIS A 178 -0.17 12.69 2.60
N TYR A 179 -0.70 13.74 3.23
CA TYR A 179 -1.99 13.72 3.88
C TYR A 179 -3.13 13.48 2.89
N SER A 180 -3.04 14.04 1.67
CA SER A 180 -4.03 13.80 0.63
C SER A 180 -4.09 12.32 0.21
N LEU A 181 -2.94 11.64 0.13
CA LEU A 181 -2.89 10.20 -0.13
C LEU A 181 -3.42 9.40 1.06
N LEU A 182 -3.07 9.77 2.30
CA LEU A 182 -3.62 9.13 3.51
C LEU A 182 -5.14 9.25 3.56
N GLN A 183 -5.69 10.42 3.27
CA GLN A 183 -7.13 10.67 3.20
C GLN A 183 -7.79 9.85 2.07
N SER A 184 -7.10 9.64 0.94
CA SER A 184 -7.62 8.82 -0.15
C SER A 184 -7.81 7.33 0.20
N MET A 185 -7.10 6.86 1.22
CA MET A 185 -7.21 5.50 1.78
C MET A 185 -8.09 5.42 3.03
N SER A 186 -8.38 6.57 3.66
CA SER A 186 -9.19 6.69 4.88
C SER A 186 -10.67 6.87 4.55
N ARG A 187 -11.55 6.68 5.53
CA ARG A 187 -13.00 6.81 5.40
C ARG A 187 -13.61 7.24 6.74
N GLU A 188 -14.25 8.42 6.73
CA GLU A 188 -14.73 9.10 7.94
C GLU A 188 -15.82 8.32 8.68
N ALA A 189 -16.92 7.96 8.01
CA ALA A 189 -17.94 7.08 8.57
C ALA A 189 -18.78 6.45 7.44
N ASN A 190 -18.93 5.13 7.48
CA ASN A 190 -19.75 4.38 6.55
C ASN A 190 -20.77 3.54 7.29
N THR A 191 -22.01 3.55 6.81
CA THR A 191 -23.11 2.82 7.43
C THR A 191 -23.51 1.66 6.53
N THR A 192 -23.35 0.44 7.04
CA THR A 192 -23.71 -0.78 6.32
C THR A 192 -24.89 -1.45 7.01
N LYS A 193 -25.96 -1.74 6.25
CA LYS A 193 -27.10 -2.52 6.76
C LYS A 193 -26.74 -4.00 6.78
N MET A 194 -26.96 -4.65 7.91
CA MET A 194 -26.76 -6.08 8.09
C MET A 194 -28.11 -6.76 8.37
N HIS A 195 -28.21 -8.07 8.17
CA HIS A 195 -29.43 -8.81 8.50
C HIS A 195 -29.84 -8.65 9.99
N SER A 196 -28.85 -8.56 10.88
CA SER A 196 -29.03 -8.47 12.33
C SER A 196 -29.07 -7.05 12.89
N GLY A 197 -28.87 -6.01 12.06
CA GLY A 197 -28.64 -4.67 12.57
C GLY A 197 -27.99 -3.71 11.56
N ILE A 198 -27.24 -2.76 12.08
CA ILE A 198 -26.47 -1.78 11.32
C ILE A 198 -25.03 -1.81 11.85
N SER A 199 -24.04 -1.72 10.97
CA SER A 199 -22.67 -1.43 11.35
C SER A 199 -22.27 -0.05 10.86
N ILE A 200 -21.65 0.75 11.73
CA ILE A 200 -21.04 2.03 11.40
C ILE A 200 -19.54 1.87 11.55
N ASP A 201 -18.77 2.17 10.51
CA ASP A 201 -17.33 1.99 10.52
C ASP A 201 -16.57 3.22 10.02
N ALA A 202 -15.42 3.49 10.65
CA ALA A 202 -14.52 4.60 10.36
C ALA A 202 -13.08 4.06 10.32
N GLU A 203 -12.30 4.45 9.31
CA GLU A 203 -10.92 4.00 9.14
C GLU A 203 -9.99 5.15 8.79
N ASP A 204 -8.82 5.17 9.43
CA ASP A 204 -7.81 6.21 9.25
C ASP A 204 -6.42 5.59 9.07
N PHE A 205 -5.63 6.19 8.20
CA PHE A 205 -4.21 5.87 8.03
C PHE A 205 -3.36 7.04 8.50
N ILE A 206 -2.34 6.74 9.31
CA ILE A 206 -1.39 7.74 9.80
C ILE A 206 0.03 7.21 9.70
N ILE A 207 1.02 8.08 9.58
CA ILE A 207 2.42 7.70 9.68
C ILE A 207 2.91 8.08 11.08
N HIS A 208 3.44 7.11 11.81
CA HIS A 208 4.05 7.31 13.12
C HIS A 208 5.47 6.77 13.10
N GLN A 209 6.46 7.65 13.32
CA GLN A 209 7.88 7.29 13.34
C GLN A 209 8.34 6.51 12.08
N GLY A 210 7.92 6.95 10.89
CA GLY A 210 8.27 6.31 9.62
C GLY A 210 7.56 4.97 9.35
N ARG A 211 6.49 4.68 10.09
CA ARG A 211 5.70 3.46 9.94
C ARG A 211 4.26 3.80 9.63
N LEU A 212 3.65 3.06 8.71
CA LEU A 212 2.24 3.26 8.40
C LEU A 212 1.39 2.51 9.43
N MET A 213 0.53 3.26 10.10
CA MET A 213 -0.42 2.75 11.08
C MET A 213 -1.83 2.84 10.49
N HIS A 214 -2.61 1.80 10.67
CA HIS A 214 -4.01 1.75 10.27
C HIS A 214 -4.90 1.62 11.51
N ARG A 215 -5.86 2.52 11.66
CA ARG A 215 -6.88 2.50 12.70
C ARG A 215 -8.24 2.19 12.07
N LEU A 216 -8.99 1.27 12.66
CA LEU A 216 -10.39 1.00 12.32
C LEU A 216 -11.22 1.05 13.59
N GLN A 217 -12.35 1.75 13.55
CA GLN A 217 -13.40 1.70 14.56
C GLN A 217 -14.68 1.18 13.90
N VAL A 218 -15.33 0.20 14.52
CA VAL A 218 -16.62 -0.33 14.07
C VAL A 218 -17.59 -0.39 15.23
N VAL A 219 -18.79 0.14 15.01
CA VAL A 219 -19.91 0.10 15.93
C VAL A 219 -20.99 -0.79 15.35
N TYR A 220 -21.37 -1.85 16.05
CA TYR A 220 -22.52 -2.68 15.73
C TYR A 220 -23.72 -2.26 16.55
N LEU A 221 -24.81 -1.94 15.88
CA LEU A 221 -26.12 -1.68 16.46
C LEU A 221 -27.04 -2.83 16.08
N TYR A 222 -27.37 -3.71 17.01
CA TYR A 222 -28.22 -4.87 16.72
C TYR A 222 -29.70 -4.49 16.83
N ARG A 223 -30.58 -5.07 16.02
CA ARG A 223 -32.02 -4.82 16.18
C ARG A 223 -32.52 -5.47 17.47
N LYS A 224 -33.21 -4.68 18.31
CA LYS A 224 -34.00 -5.17 19.44
C LYS A 224 -35.14 -6.05 18.91
N LYS A 225 -34.95 -7.37 18.84
CA LYS A 225 -36.07 -8.29 18.58
C LYS A 225 -36.75 -8.64 19.92
N PRO A 226 -38.08 -8.52 20.02
CA PRO A 226 -38.81 -8.81 21.26
C PRO A 226 -38.63 -10.27 21.74
N ASP A 227 -38.36 -11.21 20.82
CA ASP A 227 -38.26 -12.65 21.15
C ASP A 227 -36.82 -13.20 21.22
N LEU A 228 -35.78 -12.37 20.98
CA LEU A 228 -34.37 -12.82 20.95
C LEU A 228 -33.56 -12.43 22.20
N ILE A 229 -34.20 -12.36 23.37
CA ILE A 229 -33.50 -12.22 24.67
C ILE A 229 -32.51 -13.39 24.91
N ARG A 230 -32.55 -14.45 24.09
CA ARG A 230 -31.76 -15.69 24.27
C ARG A 230 -30.83 -16.08 23.12
N LEU A 231 -30.34 -15.16 22.27
CA LEU A 231 -29.17 -15.51 21.44
C LEU A 231 -27.88 -15.24 22.24
N PRO A 232 -27.13 -16.28 22.66
CA PRO A 232 -25.93 -16.09 23.49
C PRO A 232 -24.70 -15.61 22.71
N TYR A 233 -24.85 -15.19 21.44
CA TYR A 233 -23.73 -14.97 20.53
C TYR A 233 -23.94 -13.69 19.73
N PHE A 234 -23.30 -12.60 20.17
CA PHE A 234 -23.04 -11.47 19.29
C PHE A 234 -21.85 -11.84 18.40
N CYS A 235 -22.11 -12.10 17.12
CA CYS A 235 -21.03 -12.27 16.17
C CYS A 235 -20.52 -10.89 15.75
N VAL A 236 -19.44 -10.45 16.38
CA VAL A 236 -18.56 -9.45 15.77
C VAL A 236 -17.88 -10.15 14.59
N PRO A 237 -18.04 -9.67 13.34
CA PRO A 237 -17.30 -10.23 12.21
C PRO A 237 -15.80 -10.13 12.46
N TYR A 238 -15.14 -11.28 12.60
CA TYR A 238 -13.72 -11.39 12.93
C TYR A 238 -12.79 -10.75 11.89
N SER A 239 -13.30 -10.51 10.67
CA SER A 239 -12.63 -9.75 9.62
C SER A 239 -12.17 -8.36 10.07
N HIS A 240 -12.79 -7.79 11.12
CA HIS A 240 -12.48 -6.43 11.58
C HIS A 240 -11.38 -6.34 12.65
N ILE A 241 -10.83 -7.46 13.13
CA ILE A 241 -9.65 -7.47 14.00
C ILE A 241 -8.43 -7.89 13.16
N CYS A 242 -8.13 -9.19 13.11
CA CYS A 242 -7.17 -9.76 12.17
C CYS A 242 -7.48 -11.25 11.96
N HIS A 243 -6.92 -11.83 10.91
CA HIS A 243 -7.16 -13.23 10.55
C HIS A 243 -6.66 -14.23 11.61
N HIS A 244 -5.72 -13.83 12.48
CA HIS A 244 -5.20 -14.65 13.57
C HIS A 244 -6.13 -14.75 14.78
N VAL A 245 -6.85 -13.67 15.13
CA VAL A 245 -7.75 -13.66 16.30
C VAL A 245 -8.97 -14.56 16.06
N TYR A 246 -9.36 -14.74 14.80
CA TYR A 246 -10.38 -15.71 14.38
C TYR A 246 -10.11 -17.13 14.89
N LEU A 247 -8.84 -17.55 14.93
CA LEU A 247 -8.46 -18.94 15.22
C LEU A 247 -8.39 -19.27 16.70
N GLN A 248 -8.22 -18.27 17.59
CA GLN A 248 -7.94 -18.54 19.00
C GLN A 248 -9.18 -18.55 19.90
N ARG A 249 -10.18 -17.70 19.68
CA ARG A 249 -11.33 -17.57 20.59
C ARG A 249 -12.57 -17.10 19.83
N GLY A 250 -13.60 -17.94 19.74
CA GLY A 250 -14.95 -17.40 19.58
C GLY A 250 -15.18 -16.48 20.78
N LEU A 251 -15.42 -15.19 20.55
CA LEU A 251 -15.68 -14.22 21.63
C LEU A 251 -17.00 -14.62 22.30
N ARG A 252 -16.94 -15.51 23.30
CA ARG A 252 -18.11 -15.99 24.03
C ARG A 252 -18.57 -14.89 24.97
N THR A 253 -19.71 -14.29 24.63
CA THR A 253 -20.43 -13.20 25.31
C THR A 253 -21.10 -13.61 26.62
N ARG A 254 -20.46 -14.45 27.45
CA ARG A 254 -21.02 -14.81 28.77
C ARG A 254 -20.87 -13.72 29.83
N GLU A 255 -20.16 -12.62 29.53
CA GLU A 255 -19.91 -11.51 30.47
C GLU A 255 -20.38 -10.16 29.88
N MET A 256 -21.66 -10.07 29.52
CA MET A 256 -22.29 -8.86 28.97
C MET A 256 -22.68 -7.81 30.03
N GLU A 257 -21.99 -7.76 31.16
CA GLU A 257 -22.06 -6.61 32.05
C GLU A 257 -20.97 -5.63 31.63
N SER A 258 -21.32 -4.58 30.88
CA SER A 258 -20.58 -3.30 30.82
C SER A 258 -19.05 -3.35 30.78
N LYS A 259 -18.45 -4.41 30.22
CA LYS A 259 -17.00 -4.64 30.26
C LYS A 259 -16.41 -4.12 28.96
N VAL A 260 -15.71 -3.00 29.07
CA VAL A 260 -14.68 -2.61 28.11
C VAL A 260 -13.57 -3.63 28.24
N THR A 261 -13.30 -4.44 27.21
CA THR A 261 -12.11 -5.30 27.24
C THR A 261 -10.86 -4.41 27.22
N GLN A 262 -9.89 -4.72 28.09
CA GLN A 262 -8.58 -4.10 28.06
C GLN A 262 -7.96 -4.28 26.66
N ARG A 263 -7.19 -3.28 26.21
CA ARG A 263 -6.46 -3.33 24.95
C ARG A 263 -5.65 -4.63 24.89
N SER A 264 -5.97 -5.45 23.90
CA SER A 264 -5.40 -6.77 23.66
C SER A 264 -4.51 -6.74 22.42
N GLN A 265 -3.50 -7.59 22.39
CA GLN A 265 -2.56 -7.69 21.27
C GLN A 265 -2.63 -9.09 20.64
N CYS A 266 -2.56 -9.15 19.31
CA CYS A 266 -2.42 -10.41 18.59
C CYS A 266 -1.01 -10.99 18.79
N GLN A 267 -0.92 -12.31 18.99
CA GLN A 267 0.36 -13.00 19.17
C GLN A 267 1.12 -13.27 17.87
N SER A 268 0.46 -13.13 16.71
CA SER A 268 1.02 -13.52 15.41
C SER A 268 1.23 -12.34 14.46
N CYS A 269 0.65 -11.18 14.75
CA CYS A 269 0.87 -9.95 13.98
C CYS A 269 0.80 -8.74 14.89
N ARG A 270 1.29 -7.60 14.42
CA ARG A 270 1.28 -6.33 15.18
C ARG A 270 -0.09 -5.64 15.13
N THR A 271 -1.13 -6.38 15.50
CA THR A 271 -2.50 -5.87 15.65
C THR A 271 -2.83 -5.72 17.12
N GLU A 272 -3.22 -4.52 17.52
CA GLU A 272 -3.86 -4.23 18.80
C GLU A 272 -5.36 -4.03 18.59
N TYR A 273 -6.17 -4.41 19.57
CA TYR A 273 -7.61 -4.24 19.50
C TYR A 273 -8.26 -4.10 20.88
N SER A 274 -9.47 -3.55 20.90
CA SER A 274 -10.35 -3.54 22.07
C SER A 274 -11.79 -3.76 21.61
N VAL A 275 -12.55 -4.55 22.36
CA VAL A 275 -13.99 -4.75 22.14
C VAL A 275 -14.75 -4.30 23.38
N SER A 276 -15.76 -3.44 23.20
CA SER A 276 -16.63 -2.98 24.28
C SER A 276 -18.07 -3.33 23.95
N PHE A 277 -18.80 -3.84 24.94
CA PHE A 277 -20.23 -4.09 24.82
C PHE A 277 -21.00 -3.06 25.63
N MET A 278 -22.03 -2.49 25.02
CA MET A 278 -22.90 -1.51 25.69
C MET A 278 -24.35 -1.73 25.25
N ASN A 279 -25.30 -1.20 26.00
CA ASN A 279 -26.70 -1.13 25.58
C ASN A 279 -27.05 0.31 25.21
N SER A 280 -27.53 0.51 23.99
CA SER A 280 -28.14 1.76 23.54
C SER A 280 -29.63 1.74 23.89
N GLU A 281 -30.16 2.84 24.41
CA GLU A 281 -31.59 2.98 24.71
C GLU A 281 -32.45 2.81 23.45
N MET A 282 -32.01 3.38 22.32
CA MET A 282 -32.74 3.34 21.04
C MET A 282 -32.56 2.02 20.29
N TYR A 283 -31.35 1.46 20.28
CA TYR A 283 -31.03 0.32 19.42
C TYR A 283 -30.90 -1.02 20.17
N GLY A 284 -30.80 -1.01 21.50
CA GLY A 284 -30.54 -2.22 22.29
C GLY A 284 -29.03 -2.55 22.33
N PRO A 285 -28.65 -3.84 22.38
CA PRO A 285 -27.24 -4.23 22.49
C PRO A 285 -26.38 -3.70 21.35
N CYS A 286 -25.19 -3.24 21.71
CA CYS A 286 -24.20 -2.65 20.82
C CYS A 286 -22.80 -3.20 21.13
N ALA A 287 -21.97 -3.31 20.11
CA ALA A 287 -20.55 -3.66 20.26
C ALA A 287 -19.68 -2.63 19.55
N VAL A 288 -18.62 -2.17 20.21
CA VAL A 288 -17.60 -1.29 19.62
C VAL A 288 -16.30 -2.02 19.53
N VAL A 289 -15.77 -2.11 18.33
CA VAL A 289 -14.47 -2.68 18.03
C VAL A 289 -13.54 -1.54 17.64
N ASN A 290 -12.44 -1.40 18.36
CA ASN A 290 -11.32 -0.58 17.91
C ASN A 290 -10.18 -1.50 17.53
N ARG A 291 -9.51 -1.21 16.42
CA ARG A 291 -8.35 -1.93 15.91
C ARG A 291 -7.26 -0.95 15.52
N TRP A 292 -6.02 -1.31 15.82
CA TRP A 292 -4.81 -0.66 15.33
C TRP A 292 -3.88 -1.70 14.72
N LYS A 293 -3.41 -1.47 13.49
CA LYS A 293 -2.41 -2.28 12.82
C LYS A 293 -1.17 -1.45 12.54
N ASP A 294 -0.01 -1.95 12.95
CA ASP A 294 1.28 -1.46 12.49
C ASP A 294 1.64 -2.22 11.20
N LEU A 295 1.60 -1.52 10.07
CA LEU A 295 1.86 -2.10 8.74
C LEU A 295 3.35 -2.07 8.36
N GLY A 296 4.21 -1.50 9.21
CA GLY A 296 5.64 -1.41 8.96
C GLY A 296 6.05 -0.25 8.05
N THR A 297 7.20 -0.40 7.39
CA THR A 297 7.83 0.66 6.58
C THR A 297 7.54 0.54 5.08
N GLY A 298 6.99 -0.59 4.64
CA GLY A 298 6.63 -0.87 3.26
C GLY A 298 6.04 -2.28 3.11
N PRO A 299 5.45 -2.61 1.94
CA PRO A 299 4.87 -3.93 1.69
C PRO A 299 5.90 -5.06 1.54
N GLU A 300 7.20 -4.74 1.47
CA GLU A 300 8.31 -5.71 1.51
C GLU A 300 8.71 -6.11 2.93
N ASP A 301 8.17 -5.42 3.96
CA ASP A 301 8.51 -5.64 5.36
C ASP A 301 7.83 -6.93 5.88
N GLY A 302 8.54 -7.77 6.64
CA GLY A 302 7.95 -8.96 7.26
C GLY A 302 6.78 -8.64 8.21
N ILE A 303 6.71 -7.41 8.71
CA ILE A 303 5.56 -6.90 9.47
C ILE A 303 4.30 -6.86 8.61
N TRP A 304 4.42 -6.41 7.36
CA TRP A 304 3.32 -6.36 6.41
C TRP A 304 2.82 -7.76 6.08
N GLU A 305 3.74 -8.69 5.79
CA GLU A 305 3.41 -10.07 5.44
C GLU A 305 2.60 -10.77 6.55
N ALA A 306 2.90 -10.49 7.83
CA ALA A 306 2.15 -11.04 8.95
C ALA A 306 0.66 -10.63 8.96
N HIS A 307 0.28 -9.51 8.33
CA HIS A 307 -1.11 -9.09 8.23
C HIS A 307 -1.86 -9.73 7.06
N CYS A 308 -1.15 -10.30 6.09
CA CYS A 308 -1.70 -10.97 4.92
C CYS A 308 -1.84 -12.49 5.17
N PRO A 309 -3.04 -13.07 5.02
CA PRO A 309 -3.21 -14.52 5.10
C PRO A 309 -2.43 -15.21 3.96
N ILE A 310 -1.43 -16.02 4.30
CA ILE A 310 -0.75 -16.87 3.31
C ILE A 310 -1.74 -17.97 2.89
N LEU A 311 -2.23 -17.91 1.64
CA LEU A 311 -3.19 -18.86 1.05
C LEU A 311 -2.78 -20.35 1.20
N GLY A 312 -1.50 -20.64 1.42
CA GLY A 312 -1.00 -22.00 1.70
C GLY A 312 -1.21 -22.52 3.13
N ARG A 313 -1.13 -21.66 4.17
CA ARG A 313 -1.26 -22.11 5.58
C ARG A 313 -2.69 -22.17 6.08
N THR A 314 -3.59 -21.37 5.51
CA THR A 314 -5.01 -21.34 5.90
C THR A 314 -5.75 -22.60 5.46
N GLN A 315 -5.43 -23.19 4.30
CA GLN A 315 -6.04 -24.46 3.88
C GLN A 315 -5.64 -25.63 4.79
N GLU A 316 -4.38 -25.70 5.23
CA GLU A 316 -3.92 -26.73 6.16
C GLU A 316 -4.47 -26.53 7.58
N ALA A 317 -4.55 -25.28 8.05
CA ALA A 317 -5.15 -24.97 9.35
C ALA A 317 -6.67 -25.24 9.37
N VAL A 318 -7.38 -24.94 8.29
CA VAL A 318 -8.81 -25.25 8.13
C VAL A 318 -9.03 -26.77 8.06
N ARG A 319 -8.22 -27.51 7.26
CA ARG A 319 -8.28 -28.98 7.22
C ARG A 319 -7.94 -29.62 8.57
N SER A 320 -6.96 -29.08 9.30
CA SER A 320 -6.59 -29.54 10.65
C SER A 320 -7.71 -29.33 11.67
N LEU A 321 -8.40 -28.19 11.61
CA LEU A 321 -9.55 -27.89 12.47
C LEU A 321 -10.79 -28.73 12.11
N GLU A 322 -11.04 -28.99 10.84
CA GLU A 322 -12.11 -29.89 10.39
C GLU A 322 -11.85 -31.34 10.78
N SER A 323 -10.59 -31.79 10.71
CA SER A 323 -10.16 -33.12 11.16
C SER A 323 -10.39 -33.30 12.66
N ARG A 324 -10.04 -32.28 13.47
CA ARG A 324 -10.27 -32.30 14.92
C ARG A 324 -11.74 -32.26 15.32
N ARG A 325 -12.62 -31.64 14.52
CA ARG A 325 -14.08 -31.65 14.78
C ARG A 325 -14.71 -33.01 14.52
N ARG A 326 -14.22 -33.79 13.55
CA ARG A 326 -14.72 -35.15 13.28
C ARG A 326 -14.38 -36.13 14.41
N PHE A 327 -13.22 -35.98 15.04
CA PHE A 327 -12.79 -36.79 16.20
C PHE A 327 -13.52 -36.46 17.52
N GLN A 328 -14.23 -35.34 17.61
CA GLN A 328 -15.00 -34.98 18.82
C GLN A 328 -16.51 -35.26 18.69
N GLN A 329 -16.93 -35.80 17.53
CA GLN A 329 -18.32 -36.17 17.24
C GLN A 329 -18.49 -37.67 16.97
N SER A 330 -17.43 -38.47 17.20
CA SER A 330 -17.44 -39.93 17.21
C SER A 330 -17.18 -40.44 18.62
#